data_AF-A0A9X8H576-F1
#
_entry.id   AF-A0A9X8H576-F1
#
_cell.length_a   1.000
_cell.length_b   1.000
_cell.length_c   1.000
_cell.angle_alpha   90.00
_cell.angle_beta   90.00
_cell.angle_gamma   90.00
#
_symmetry.space_group_name_H-M   'P 1'
#
loop_
_entity.id
_entity.type
_entity.pdbx_description
1 polymer ?
#
loop_
_entity_poly.entity_id
_entity_poly.type
_entity_poly.pdbx_seq_one_letter_code
_entity_poly.pdbx_strand_id
1 'polypeptide(L)'
;REVFDAGSYFQLAQDEDGDLHAVVLQDIDPSDDPNAIFLIDHAWTFTTDNNKPRDMLTTVPSLLGRMENLMHIAVVDAADIDARIHVVLQTMWKFVNSYRLGHLKPEEAATIWYVMDEFGSAIEHSDDPTFRMAPFYYANAQCAFSLLWPTDRVEAHDFATLNYVAARDDDTRTALCSALFYPDGQAYSSELAEIVARRRLHHSDSHLHNETQFNRDNESVPTETASNTNELPTPIKIWTDLKLMFEHLTDPRFEFTDNEAEAHVVWPTRHIKDYVALYNNPNVHVFNQFPNEKILTCKDLLYETCRRANNNQQPPYMALTFNMETEFPELMQEYIRRDQAGLDNVWICKPWNLARSLGTLENSDLA
;
A
#
# COMPACT_ATOMS: atom_id res chain seq x y z
N ARG A 1 37.50 -13.94 3.56
CA ARG A 1 36.63 -15.14 3.50
C ARG A 1 35.59 -14.93 4.57
N GLU A 2 34.51 -14.25 4.22
CA GLU A 2 33.38 -14.05 5.13
C GLU A 2 32.63 -15.38 5.20
N VAL A 3 32.41 -15.86 6.43
CA VAL A 3 31.66 -17.08 6.71
C VAL A 3 30.27 -16.60 7.09
N PHE A 4 29.35 -16.59 6.12
CA PHE A 4 27.93 -16.29 6.36
C PHE A 4 27.25 -17.55 6.89
N ASP A 5 27.54 -17.92 8.13
CA ASP A 5 26.94 -19.09 8.79
C ASP A 5 26.15 -18.66 10.03
N ALA A 6 24.90 -18.26 9.77
CA ALA A 6 23.93 -17.97 10.81
C ALA A 6 23.58 -19.22 11.65
N GLY A 7 23.94 -20.44 11.21
CA GLY A 7 23.65 -21.69 11.93
C GLY A 7 24.40 -21.83 13.25
N SER A 8 25.38 -20.97 13.53
CA SER A 8 26.00 -20.84 14.85
C SER A 8 25.22 -19.94 15.82
N TYR A 9 24.36 -19.07 15.30
CA TYR A 9 23.57 -18.11 16.08
C TYR A 9 22.10 -18.55 16.21
N PHE A 10 21.59 -19.33 15.27
CA PHE A 10 20.17 -19.69 15.23
C PHE A 10 19.95 -21.16 14.92
N GLN A 11 18.81 -21.67 15.38
CA GLN A 11 18.25 -22.95 14.96
C GLN A 11 16.74 -22.84 14.75
N LEU A 12 16.18 -23.75 13.96
CA LEU A 12 14.74 -23.96 13.92
C LEU A 12 14.36 -25.00 14.98
N ALA A 13 13.46 -24.64 15.88
CA ALA A 13 12.82 -25.55 16.81
C ALA A 13 11.40 -25.82 16.33
N GLN A 14 10.91 -27.04 16.56
CA GLN A 14 9.52 -27.41 16.29
C GLN A 14 8.80 -27.57 17.63
N ASP A 15 7.61 -26.99 17.76
CA ASP A 15 6.78 -27.15 18.97
C ASP A 15 5.92 -28.43 18.92
N GLU A 16 5.01 -28.58 19.90
CA GLU A 16 4.13 -29.75 20.02
C GLU A 16 3.06 -29.81 18.92
N ASP A 17 2.70 -28.67 18.34
CA ASP A 17 1.69 -28.53 17.27
C ASP A 17 2.33 -28.69 15.88
N GLY A 18 3.66 -28.65 15.81
CA GLY A 18 4.44 -28.86 14.61
C GLY A 18 4.90 -27.57 13.92
N ASP A 19 4.68 -26.42 14.56
CA ASP A 19 5.07 -25.11 14.04
C ASP A 19 6.57 -24.88 14.26
N LEU A 20 7.19 -24.21 13.29
CA LEU A 20 8.62 -23.92 13.30
C LEU A 20 8.88 -22.53 13.88
N HIS A 21 9.84 -22.49 14.80
CA HIS A 21 10.23 -21.30 15.54
C HIS A 21 11.72 -21.04 15.37
N ALA A 22 12.09 -19.81 15.04
CA ALA A 22 13.48 -19.38 15.04
C ALA A 22 13.98 -19.12 16.48
N VAL A 23 14.98 -19.88 16.93
CA VAL A 23 15.54 -19.79 18.30
C VAL A 23 17.00 -19.39 18.25
N VAL A 24 17.39 -18.48 19.13
CA VAL A 24 18.76 -17.99 19.29
C VAL A 24 19.60 -18.99 20.09
N LEU A 25 20.81 -19.31 19.63
CA LEU A 25 21.68 -20.33 20.22
C LEU A 25 22.69 -19.77 21.24
N GLN A 26 22.99 -18.47 21.17
CA GLN A 26 23.97 -17.81 22.01
C GLN A 26 23.58 -16.34 22.22
N ASP A 27 24.02 -15.74 23.31
CA ASP A 27 23.79 -14.32 23.58
C ASP A 27 24.28 -13.45 22.41
N ILE A 28 23.44 -12.51 21.98
CA ILE A 28 23.76 -11.53 20.94
C ILE A 28 23.59 -10.14 21.56
N ASP A 29 24.68 -9.40 21.71
CA ASP A 29 24.63 -8.00 22.13
C ASP A 29 25.16 -7.12 20.99
N PRO A 30 24.32 -6.28 20.36
CA PRO A 30 24.76 -5.41 19.28
C PRO A 30 25.82 -4.38 19.72
N SER A 31 26.00 -4.15 21.03
CA SER A 31 27.05 -3.29 21.59
C SER A 31 28.42 -3.96 21.55
N ASP A 32 28.47 -5.29 21.70
CA ASP A 32 29.69 -6.09 21.74
C ASP A 32 30.03 -6.69 20.37
N ASP A 33 29.02 -7.03 19.57
CA ASP A 33 29.16 -7.56 18.22
C ASP A 33 28.45 -6.66 17.18
N PRO A 34 29.12 -5.61 16.68
CA PRO A 34 28.54 -4.72 15.67
C PRO A 34 28.33 -5.37 14.30
N ASN A 35 28.79 -6.63 14.11
CA ASN A 35 28.60 -7.39 12.88
C ASN A 35 27.52 -8.47 13.02
N ALA A 36 26.71 -8.44 14.09
CA ALA A 36 25.54 -9.31 14.28
C ALA A 36 24.41 -8.95 13.29
N ILE A 37 24.72 -9.04 11.99
CA ILE A 37 23.83 -8.78 10.86
C ILE A 37 23.79 -10.06 10.04
N PHE A 38 22.59 -10.60 9.89
CA PHE A 38 22.33 -11.87 9.23
C PHE A 38 21.57 -11.65 7.93
N LEU A 39 21.77 -12.56 6.98
CA LEU A 39 21.09 -12.53 5.69
C LEU A 39 19.98 -13.57 5.70
N ILE A 40 18.81 -13.17 5.20
CA ILE A 40 17.63 -14.01 5.01
C ILE A 40 17.35 -14.08 3.52
N ASP A 41 17.35 -15.27 2.95
CA ASP A 41 17.14 -15.43 1.53
C ASP A 41 15.67 -15.22 1.15
N HIS A 42 15.44 -14.77 -0.08
CA HIS A 42 14.10 -14.69 -0.65
C HIS A 42 13.83 -15.97 -1.44
N ALA A 43 13.08 -16.92 -0.86
CA ALA A 43 12.78 -18.21 -1.48
C ALA A 43 11.93 -18.08 -2.75
N TRP A 44 11.07 -17.06 -2.81
CA TRP A 44 10.21 -16.80 -3.93
C TRP A 44 9.99 -15.30 -4.11
N THR A 45 10.33 -14.75 -5.28
CA THR A 45 10.11 -13.34 -5.62
C THR A 45 9.21 -13.22 -6.84
N PHE A 46 8.24 -12.32 -6.82
CA PHE A 46 7.30 -12.14 -7.92
C PHE A 46 6.74 -10.71 -8.01
N THR A 47 6.11 -10.42 -9.13
CA THR A 47 5.24 -9.25 -9.32
C THR A 47 3.82 -9.73 -9.56
N THR A 48 2.80 -8.93 -9.24
CA THR A 48 1.39 -9.37 -9.31
C THR A 48 0.75 -9.17 -10.68
N ASP A 49 1.49 -8.63 -11.67
CA ASP A 49 0.98 -8.48 -13.02
C ASP A 49 0.79 -9.84 -13.71
N ASN A 50 -0.27 -9.94 -14.51
CA ASN A 50 -0.55 -11.08 -15.39
C ASN A 50 -0.54 -12.45 -14.71
N ASN A 51 -0.94 -12.56 -13.43
CA ASN A 51 -1.02 -13.83 -12.70
C ASN A 51 0.32 -14.59 -12.58
N LYS A 52 1.46 -13.88 -12.67
CA LYS A 52 2.81 -14.44 -12.55
C LYS A 52 3.02 -15.41 -11.39
N PRO A 53 2.47 -15.20 -10.17
CA PRO A 53 2.67 -16.16 -9.08
C PRO A 53 2.15 -17.56 -9.44
N ARG A 54 0.97 -17.63 -10.07
CA ARG A 54 0.39 -18.89 -10.55
C ARG A 54 1.25 -19.53 -11.64
N ASP A 55 1.73 -18.73 -12.59
CA ASP A 55 2.59 -19.21 -13.67
C ASP A 55 3.90 -19.79 -13.12
N MET A 56 4.51 -19.14 -12.13
CA MET A 56 5.72 -19.64 -11.46
C MET A 56 5.48 -20.97 -10.75
N LEU A 57 4.40 -21.08 -9.99
CA LEU A 57 4.04 -22.34 -9.31
C LEU A 57 3.72 -23.48 -10.29
N THR A 58 3.18 -23.14 -11.46
CA THR A 58 2.87 -24.11 -12.53
C THR A 58 4.12 -24.58 -13.27
N THR A 59 5.05 -23.65 -13.54
CA THR A 59 6.23 -23.91 -14.40
C THR A 59 7.47 -24.39 -13.66
N VAL A 60 7.54 -24.15 -12.34
CA VAL A 60 8.67 -24.56 -11.50
C VAL A 60 8.19 -25.59 -10.47
N PRO A 61 8.22 -26.90 -10.77
CA PRO A 61 7.67 -27.93 -9.89
C PRO A 61 8.28 -27.97 -8.49
N SER A 62 9.57 -27.62 -8.36
CA SER A 62 10.26 -27.56 -7.06
C SER A 62 9.76 -26.42 -6.18
N LEU A 63 9.20 -25.35 -6.77
CA LEU A 63 8.68 -24.21 -6.02
C LEU A 63 7.38 -24.59 -5.31
N LEU A 64 6.46 -25.28 -5.98
CA LEU A 64 5.20 -25.71 -5.37
C LEU A 64 5.44 -26.54 -4.11
N GLY A 65 6.25 -27.59 -4.21
CA GLY A 65 6.58 -28.43 -3.05
C GLY A 65 7.33 -27.69 -1.94
N ARG A 66 8.19 -26.72 -2.29
CA ARG A 66 8.87 -25.88 -1.29
C ARG A 66 7.87 -24.98 -0.55
N MET A 67 6.96 -24.32 -1.27
CA MET A 67 5.97 -23.44 -0.66
C MET A 67 4.94 -24.22 0.18
N GLU A 68 4.56 -25.43 -0.24
CA GLU A 68 3.69 -26.31 0.56
C GLU A 68 4.35 -26.66 1.90
N ASN A 69 5.63 -27.04 1.89
CA ASN A 69 6.36 -27.35 3.12
C ASN A 69 6.56 -26.11 3.99
N LEU A 70 6.98 -24.98 3.38
CA LEU A 70 7.25 -23.73 4.09
C LEU A 70 5.99 -23.15 4.73
N MET A 71 4.84 -23.27 4.08
CA MET A 71 3.55 -22.77 4.56
C MET A 71 2.76 -23.80 5.37
N HIS A 72 3.37 -24.95 5.69
CA HIS A 72 2.75 -26.05 6.44
C HIS A 72 1.41 -26.53 5.84
N ILE A 73 1.31 -26.53 4.51
CA ILE A 73 0.11 -26.96 3.79
C ILE A 73 0.11 -28.49 3.69
N ALA A 74 -0.88 -29.13 4.31
CA ALA A 74 -1.09 -30.57 4.19
C ALA A 74 -1.45 -30.96 2.74
N VAL A 75 -0.50 -31.57 2.03
CA VAL A 75 -0.73 -32.06 0.66
C VAL A 75 -1.63 -33.28 0.71
N VAL A 76 -2.85 -33.15 0.19
CA VAL A 76 -3.78 -34.27 0.03
C VAL A 76 -3.38 -35.06 -1.22
N ASP A 77 -3.02 -36.34 -1.06
CA ASP A 77 -2.53 -37.22 -2.15
C ASP A 77 -3.47 -37.29 -3.37
N ALA A 78 -4.77 -37.01 -3.19
CA ALA A 78 -5.78 -37.03 -4.25
C ALA A 78 -6.04 -35.67 -4.92
N ALA A 79 -5.45 -34.57 -4.41
CA ALA A 79 -5.65 -33.24 -4.97
C ALA A 79 -4.86 -33.08 -6.28
N ASP A 80 -5.51 -32.51 -7.29
CA ASP A 80 -4.81 -32.13 -8.51
C ASP A 80 -3.86 -30.93 -8.27
N ILE A 81 -2.97 -30.70 -9.22
CA ILE A 81 -1.96 -29.64 -9.14
C ILE A 81 -2.63 -28.25 -9.05
N ASP A 82 -3.77 -28.05 -9.72
CA ASP A 82 -4.43 -26.75 -9.78
C ASP A 82 -5.03 -26.36 -8.43
N ALA A 83 -5.66 -27.32 -7.76
CA ALA A 83 -6.17 -27.18 -6.39
C ALA A 83 -5.04 -26.90 -5.40
N ARG A 84 -3.90 -27.61 -5.51
CA ARG A 84 -2.72 -27.37 -4.66
C ARG A 84 -2.14 -25.96 -4.85
N ILE A 85 -1.99 -25.53 -6.10
CA ILE A 85 -1.56 -24.16 -6.43
C ILE A 85 -2.53 -23.14 -5.86
N HIS A 86 -3.84 -23.40 -5.95
CA HIS A 86 -4.85 -22.50 -5.39
C HIS A 86 -4.70 -22.33 -3.87
N VAL A 87 -4.49 -23.42 -3.13
CA VAL A 87 -4.26 -23.36 -1.67
C VAL A 87 -3.00 -22.56 -1.36
N VAL A 88 -1.88 -22.79 -2.05
CA VAL A 88 -0.66 -21.99 -1.87
C VAL A 88 -0.91 -20.50 -2.13
N LEU A 89 -1.62 -20.15 -3.20
CA LEU A 89 -1.91 -18.74 -3.52
C LEU A 89 -2.85 -18.07 -2.51
N GLN A 90 -3.70 -18.83 -1.83
CA GLN A 90 -4.52 -18.32 -0.73
C GLN A 90 -3.68 -18.13 0.54
N THR A 91 -2.85 -19.11 0.89
CA THR A 91 -2.04 -19.08 2.12
C THR A 91 -0.86 -18.11 2.05
N MET A 92 -0.30 -17.86 0.86
CA MET A 92 0.96 -17.12 0.72
C MET A 92 0.96 -15.73 1.35
N TRP A 93 -0.20 -15.06 1.42
CA TRP A 93 -0.30 -13.68 1.89
C TRP A 93 0.15 -13.51 3.35
N LYS A 94 0.09 -14.56 4.17
CA LYS A 94 0.64 -14.58 5.54
C LYS A 94 2.16 -14.52 5.60
N PHE A 95 2.83 -14.87 4.50
CA PHE A 95 4.30 -14.97 4.40
C PHE A 95 4.90 -13.91 3.47
N VAL A 96 4.05 -13.25 2.68
CA VAL A 96 4.47 -12.34 1.63
C VAL A 96 4.84 -10.98 2.21
N ASN A 97 6.05 -10.54 1.88
CA ASN A 97 6.57 -9.21 2.13
C ASN A 97 6.73 -8.46 0.80
N SER A 98 7.05 -7.16 0.85
CA SER A 98 7.27 -6.39 -0.37
C SER A 98 8.33 -5.31 -0.25
N TYR A 99 8.88 -4.91 -1.39
CA TYR A 99 9.73 -3.73 -1.51
C TYR A 99 9.54 -3.04 -2.87
N ARG A 100 10.00 -1.80 -2.96
CA ARG A 100 10.11 -1.05 -4.22
C ARG A 100 11.53 -0.55 -4.39
N LEU A 101 11.99 -0.52 -5.64
CA LEU A 101 13.30 0.02 -5.97
C LEU A 101 13.22 1.55 -6.06
N GLY A 102 13.74 2.24 -5.03
CA GLY A 102 13.56 3.69 -4.87
C GLY A 102 14.23 4.59 -5.92
N HIS A 103 15.04 4.05 -6.82
CA HIS A 103 15.64 4.82 -7.93
C HIS A 103 14.69 5.00 -9.13
N LEU A 104 13.58 4.26 -9.16
CA LEU A 104 12.55 4.37 -10.19
C LEU A 104 11.49 5.39 -9.77
N LYS A 105 10.88 6.07 -10.75
CA LYS A 105 9.71 6.93 -10.47
C LYS A 105 8.57 6.07 -9.91
N PRO A 106 7.70 6.60 -9.03
CA PRO A 106 6.59 5.83 -8.46
C PRO A 106 5.68 5.13 -9.48
N GLU A 107 5.53 5.72 -10.67
CA GLU A 107 4.74 5.16 -11.78
C GLU A 107 5.43 3.99 -12.50
N GLU A 108 6.76 3.89 -12.37
CA GLU A 108 7.62 2.85 -12.97
C GLU A 108 8.09 1.81 -11.93
N ALA A 109 8.02 2.15 -10.64
CA ALA A 109 8.43 1.33 -9.52
C ALA A 109 7.36 0.27 -9.18
N ALA A 110 7.32 -0.81 -9.97
CA ALA A 110 6.50 -1.97 -9.65
C ALA A 110 6.88 -2.51 -8.24
N THR A 111 5.86 -2.80 -7.43
CA THR A 111 6.06 -3.50 -6.16
C THR A 111 6.56 -4.92 -6.44
N ILE A 112 7.72 -5.25 -5.87
CA ILE A 112 8.23 -6.62 -5.87
C ILE A 112 7.80 -7.25 -4.56
N TRP A 113 7.17 -8.41 -4.68
CA TRP A 113 6.69 -9.22 -3.57
C TRP A 113 7.63 -10.40 -3.39
N TYR A 114 7.78 -10.86 -2.15
CA TYR A 114 8.64 -11.99 -1.87
C TYR A 114 8.18 -12.79 -0.65
N VAL A 115 8.47 -14.09 -0.65
CA VAL A 115 8.42 -14.99 0.50
C VAL A 115 9.87 -15.28 0.91
N MET A 116 10.15 -15.19 2.20
CA MET A 116 11.46 -15.52 2.76
C MET A 116 11.74 -17.03 2.69
N ASP A 117 12.95 -17.44 2.97
CA ASP A 117 13.29 -18.85 3.19
C ASP A 117 12.65 -19.40 4.47
N GLU A 118 12.85 -20.70 4.68
CA GLU A 118 12.28 -21.45 5.79
C GLU A 118 12.66 -20.86 7.15
N PHE A 119 13.87 -20.27 7.27
CA PHE A 119 14.28 -19.60 8.50
C PHE A 119 13.56 -18.27 8.67
N GLY A 120 13.58 -17.39 7.67
CA GLY A 120 12.93 -16.08 7.74
C GLY A 120 11.42 -16.18 7.96
N SER A 121 10.77 -17.17 7.35
CA SER A 121 9.33 -17.43 7.50
C SER A 121 8.95 -18.04 8.85
N ALA A 122 9.89 -18.61 9.60
CA ALA A 122 9.69 -19.14 10.96
C ALA A 122 9.96 -18.11 12.08
N ILE A 123 10.34 -16.88 11.72
CA ILE A 123 10.45 -15.78 12.68
C ILE A 123 9.03 -15.32 13.00
N GLU A 124 8.70 -15.19 14.28
CA GLU A 124 7.32 -14.87 14.68
C GLU A 124 7.09 -13.38 14.87
N HIS A 125 5.81 -12.99 14.91
CA HIS A 125 5.44 -11.64 15.30
C HIS A 125 5.57 -11.43 16.81
N SER A 126 6.14 -10.30 17.21
CA SER A 126 6.04 -9.76 18.57
C SER A 126 5.80 -8.25 18.53
N ASP A 127 5.00 -7.76 19.49
CA ASP A 127 4.85 -6.32 19.76
C ASP A 127 6.12 -5.71 20.38
N ASP A 128 6.93 -6.54 21.03
CA ASP A 128 8.26 -6.22 21.55
C ASP A 128 9.30 -7.15 20.89
N PRO A 129 9.71 -6.85 19.64
CA PRO A 129 10.51 -7.76 18.84
C PRO A 129 11.98 -7.78 19.27
N THR A 130 12.61 -8.96 19.20
CA THR A 130 14.05 -9.11 19.47
C THR A 130 14.92 -8.65 18.30
N PHE A 131 14.38 -8.66 17.07
CA PHE A 131 15.10 -8.25 15.86
C PHE A 131 14.36 -7.20 15.05
N ARG A 132 15.11 -6.56 14.15
CA ARG A 132 14.59 -5.80 13.01
C ARG A 132 15.03 -6.43 11.71
N MET A 133 14.22 -6.21 10.69
CA MET A 133 14.48 -6.71 9.36
C MET A 133 14.15 -5.68 8.29
N ALA A 134 14.96 -5.63 7.24
CA ALA A 134 14.69 -4.80 6.07
C ALA A 134 15.16 -5.49 4.78
N PRO A 135 14.40 -5.34 3.67
CA PRO A 135 14.84 -5.82 2.37
C PRO A 135 16.05 -5.03 1.87
N PHE A 136 17.01 -5.73 1.29
CA PHE A 136 18.24 -5.18 0.73
C PHE A 136 18.49 -5.75 -0.67
N TYR A 137 18.74 -4.85 -1.62
CA TYR A 137 19.04 -5.21 -3.00
C TYR A 137 20.54 -5.08 -3.28
N TYR A 138 21.22 -6.20 -3.49
CA TYR A 138 22.64 -6.21 -3.81
C TYR A 138 22.87 -6.10 -5.32
N ALA A 139 23.10 -4.86 -5.77
CA ALA A 139 23.17 -4.52 -7.20
C ALA A 139 24.19 -5.33 -8.00
N ASN A 140 25.36 -5.65 -7.42
CA ASN A 140 26.42 -6.37 -8.15
C ASN A 140 26.03 -7.81 -8.51
N ALA A 141 25.29 -8.50 -7.62
CA ALA A 141 24.80 -9.85 -7.88
C ALA A 141 23.36 -9.86 -8.45
N GLN A 142 22.74 -8.69 -8.55
CA GLN A 142 21.36 -8.51 -9.00
C GLN A 142 20.36 -9.37 -8.21
N CYS A 143 20.62 -9.58 -6.91
CA CYS A 143 19.75 -10.35 -6.02
C CYS A 143 19.26 -9.49 -4.86
N ALA A 144 18.12 -9.90 -4.29
CA ALA A 144 17.57 -9.33 -3.08
C ALA A 144 17.63 -10.38 -1.96
N PHE A 145 17.88 -9.91 -0.74
CA PHE A 145 17.77 -10.65 0.50
C PHE A 145 17.28 -9.70 1.59
N SER A 146 16.89 -10.20 2.74
CA SER A 146 16.59 -9.35 3.89
C SER A 146 17.77 -9.35 4.86
N LEU A 147 18.07 -8.18 5.42
CA LEU A 147 19.01 -8.04 6.52
C LEU A 147 18.24 -8.20 7.83
N LEU A 148 18.72 -9.04 8.74
CA LEU A 148 18.19 -9.25 10.08
C LEU A 148 19.25 -8.82 11.10
N TRP A 149 18.89 -8.00 12.08
CA TRP A 149 19.81 -7.57 13.13
C TRP A 149 19.07 -7.29 14.45
N PRO A 150 19.70 -7.55 15.61
CA PRO A 150 19.09 -7.25 16.90
C PRO A 150 19.14 -5.75 17.17
N THR A 151 18.13 -5.21 17.86
CA THR A 151 18.16 -3.82 18.34
C THR A 151 18.70 -3.68 19.74
N ASP A 152 18.54 -4.73 20.54
CA ASP A 152 18.88 -4.82 21.93
C ASP A 152 19.57 -6.16 22.20
N ARG A 153 20.03 -6.37 23.43
CA ARG A 153 20.62 -7.66 23.81
C ARG A 153 19.56 -8.76 23.76
N VAL A 154 19.91 -9.88 23.12
CA VAL A 154 19.09 -11.09 23.03
C VAL A 154 19.82 -12.23 23.74
N GLU A 155 19.13 -12.95 24.63
CA GLU A 155 19.73 -14.04 25.39
C GLU A 155 19.69 -15.36 24.61
N ALA A 156 20.64 -16.26 24.89
CA ALA A 156 20.58 -17.61 24.36
C ALA A 156 19.26 -18.30 24.75
N HIS A 157 18.68 -19.01 23.79
CA HIS A 157 17.39 -19.71 23.86
C HIS A 157 16.13 -18.83 23.79
N ASP A 158 16.27 -17.52 23.60
CA ASP A 158 15.14 -16.67 23.24
C ASP A 158 14.67 -16.92 21.80
N PHE A 159 13.41 -16.58 21.53
CA PHE A 159 12.85 -16.58 20.18
C PHE A 159 13.33 -15.35 19.39
N ALA A 160 13.70 -15.57 18.13
CA ALA A 160 13.84 -14.49 17.17
C ALA A 160 12.44 -14.04 16.75
N THR A 161 12.13 -12.76 16.96
CA THR A 161 10.81 -12.19 16.66
C THR A 161 10.93 -10.85 15.95
N LEU A 162 9.89 -10.51 15.18
CA LEU A 162 9.79 -9.29 14.38
C LEU A 162 8.46 -8.58 14.64
N ASN A 163 8.44 -7.26 14.43
CA ASN A 163 7.17 -6.56 14.30
C ASN A 163 6.79 -6.51 12.81
N TYR A 164 5.71 -7.22 12.43
CA TYR A 164 5.22 -7.29 11.06
C TYR A 164 4.37 -6.10 10.65
N VAL A 165 3.93 -5.28 11.61
CA VAL A 165 3.02 -4.18 11.36
C VAL A 165 3.73 -2.83 11.52
N ALA A 166 3.94 -2.15 10.40
CA ALA A 166 4.38 -0.77 10.41
C ALA A 166 3.19 0.18 10.64
N ALA A 167 2.79 0.37 11.90
CA ALA A 167 1.66 1.20 12.28
C ALA A 167 2.07 2.59 12.75
N ARG A 168 1.23 3.60 12.46
CA ARG A 168 1.45 4.99 12.91
C ARG A 168 1.02 5.24 14.36
N ASP A 169 0.06 4.45 14.83
CA ASP A 169 -0.57 4.54 16.14
C ASP A 169 -1.04 3.15 16.57
N ASP A 170 -1.29 3.01 17.87
CA ASP A 170 -1.64 1.72 18.48
C ASP A 170 -2.99 1.17 17.99
N ASP A 171 -3.99 2.04 17.76
CA ASP A 171 -5.28 1.63 17.19
C ASP A 171 -5.11 0.95 15.83
N THR A 172 -4.27 1.56 14.97
CA THR A 172 -3.96 1.05 13.63
C THR A 172 -3.12 -0.22 13.72
N ARG A 173 -2.19 -0.30 14.69
CA ARG A 173 -1.39 -1.50 14.97
C ARG A 173 -2.30 -2.68 15.30
N THR A 174 -3.17 -2.53 16.29
CA THR A 174 -4.12 -3.57 16.70
C THR A 174 -5.03 -4.00 15.55
N ALA A 175 -5.47 -3.07 14.71
CA ALA A 175 -6.26 -3.41 13.52
C ALA A 175 -5.46 -4.18 12.46
N LEU A 176 -4.20 -3.80 12.20
CA LEU A 176 -3.32 -4.53 11.27
C LEU A 176 -3.00 -5.94 11.78
N CYS A 177 -2.71 -6.09 13.08
CA CYS A 177 -2.54 -7.42 13.69
C CYS A 177 -3.84 -8.24 13.63
N SER A 178 -4.99 -7.60 13.86
CA SER A 178 -6.29 -8.28 13.72
C SER A 178 -6.53 -8.80 12.31
N ALA A 179 -6.07 -8.08 11.28
CA ALA A 179 -6.15 -8.53 9.89
C ALA A 179 -5.17 -9.69 9.64
N LEU A 180 -3.89 -9.48 9.91
CA LEU A 180 -2.81 -10.43 9.61
C LEU A 180 -3.02 -11.79 10.28
N PHE A 181 -3.54 -11.80 11.50
CA PHE A 181 -3.75 -13.03 12.27
C PHE A 181 -5.18 -13.54 12.22
N TYR A 182 -6.07 -12.96 11.41
CA TYR A 182 -7.44 -13.48 11.30
C TYR A 182 -7.45 -14.90 10.72
N PRO A 183 -8.27 -15.84 11.25
CA PRO A 183 -9.25 -15.69 12.34
C PRO A 183 -8.70 -15.91 13.75
N ASP A 184 -7.45 -16.32 13.89
CA ASP A 184 -6.85 -16.81 15.15
C ASP A 184 -6.39 -15.68 16.10
N GLY A 185 -6.24 -14.46 15.60
CA GLY A 185 -5.83 -13.24 16.32
C GLY A 185 -6.88 -12.63 17.25
N GLN A 186 -7.53 -13.45 18.08
CA GLN A 186 -8.62 -13.01 18.96
C GLN A 186 -8.20 -11.95 19.99
N ALA A 187 -6.94 -11.98 20.44
CA ALA A 187 -6.38 -10.97 21.34
C ALA A 187 -6.58 -9.57 20.74
N TYR A 188 -6.12 -9.35 19.50
CA TYR A 188 -6.25 -8.07 18.82
C TYR A 188 -7.69 -7.75 18.41
N SER A 189 -8.40 -8.73 17.83
CA SER A 189 -9.74 -8.46 17.27
C SER A 189 -10.79 -8.15 18.36
N SER A 190 -10.59 -8.63 19.59
CA SER A 190 -11.47 -8.33 20.72
C SER A 190 -11.46 -6.85 21.12
N GLU A 191 -10.38 -6.13 20.84
CA GLU A 191 -10.21 -4.70 21.18
C GLU A 191 -10.85 -3.77 20.15
N LEU A 192 -11.11 -4.24 18.92
CA LEU A 192 -11.62 -3.43 17.80
C LEU A 192 -12.94 -2.73 18.13
N ALA A 193 -13.81 -3.37 18.90
CA ALA A 193 -15.09 -2.79 19.31
C ALA A 193 -14.92 -1.50 20.11
N GLU A 194 -14.02 -1.53 21.11
CA GLU A 194 -13.74 -0.40 21.97
C GLU A 194 -12.96 0.68 21.23
N ILE A 195 -11.97 0.29 20.42
CA ILE A 195 -11.18 1.21 19.57
C ILE A 195 -12.13 2.02 18.68
N VAL A 196 -12.99 1.35 17.91
CA VAL A 196 -13.92 2.03 16.99
C VAL A 196 -14.94 2.90 17.75
N ALA A 197 -15.45 2.44 18.89
CA ALA A 197 -16.37 3.24 19.71
C ALA A 197 -15.71 4.53 20.21
N ARG A 198 -14.47 4.44 20.72
CA ARG A 198 -13.67 5.59 21.13
C ARG A 198 -13.39 6.53 19.97
N ARG A 199 -12.93 6.02 18.83
CA ARG A 199 -12.65 6.82 17.62
C ARG A 199 -13.90 7.57 17.13
N ARG A 200 -15.08 6.93 17.19
CA ARG A 200 -16.35 7.56 16.84
C ARG A 200 -16.71 8.75 17.72
N LEU A 201 -16.42 8.69 19.01
CA LEU A 201 -16.65 9.80 19.94
C LEU A 201 -15.68 10.97 19.70
N HIS A 202 -14.45 10.67 19.28
CA HIS A 202 -13.40 11.67 19.02
C HIS A 202 -13.38 12.18 17.56
N HIS A 203 -14.30 11.76 16.69
CA HIS A 203 -14.36 12.23 15.30
C HIS A 203 -14.59 13.74 15.15
N SER A 204 -14.97 14.47 16.21
CA SER A 204 -14.98 15.93 16.21
C SER A 204 -13.59 16.55 16.02
N ASP A 205 -12.51 15.81 16.31
CA ASP A 205 -11.11 16.27 16.15
C ASP A 205 -10.50 15.87 14.79
N SER A 206 -11.27 15.23 13.90
CA SER A 206 -10.83 14.75 12.57
C SER A 206 -10.51 15.85 11.54
N HIS A 207 -10.59 17.13 11.93
CA HIS A 207 -10.26 18.25 11.05
C HIS A 207 -8.80 18.22 10.58
N LEU A 208 -7.86 17.84 11.46
CA LEU A 208 -6.42 17.91 11.16
C LEU A 208 -5.97 16.90 10.09
N HIS A 209 -6.53 15.69 10.07
CA HIS A 209 -6.12 14.65 9.13
C HIS A 209 -6.68 14.89 7.71
N ASN A 210 -7.85 15.52 7.63
CA ASN A 210 -8.43 15.94 6.37
C ASN A 210 -7.62 17.07 5.71
N GLU A 211 -7.01 17.95 6.51
CA GLU A 211 -6.11 19.00 6.00
C GLU A 211 -4.84 18.41 5.38
N THR A 212 -4.27 17.36 5.95
CA THR A 212 -3.10 16.68 5.35
C THR A 212 -3.44 15.97 4.04
N GLN A 213 -4.63 15.38 3.90
CA GLN A 213 -5.08 14.76 2.65
C GLN A 213 -5.35 15.80 1.56
N PHE A 214 -5.93 16.93 1.95
CA PHE A 214 -6.26 18.03 1.05
C PHE A 214 -5.01 18.72 0.47
N ASN A 215 -3.93 18.81 1.24
CA ASN A 215 -2.71 19.54 0.87
C ASN A 215 -1.63 18.70 0.16
N ARG A 216 -1.94 17.46 -0.28
CA ARG A 216 -0.93 16.50 -0.81
C ARG A 216 -0.22 16.93 -2.09
N ASP A 217 -0.82 17.78 -2.89
CA ASP A 217 -0.36 18.09 -4.26
C ASP A 217 0.28 19.49 -4.40
N ASN A 218 0.28 20.27 -3.33
CA ASN A 218 0.82 21.64 -3.26
C ASN A 218 0.23 22.58 -4.32
N GLU A 219 -1.08 22.49 -4.58
CA GLU A 219 -1.78 23.48 -5.41
C GLU A 219 -1.68 24.90 -4.79
N SER A 220 -1.29 25.88 -5.59
CA SER A 220 -1.40 27.31 -5.26
C SER A 220 -2.75 27.82 -5.75
N VAL A 221 -3.54 28.42 -4.88
CA VAL A 221 -4.86 28.97 -5.22
C VAL A 221 -4.91 30.44 -4.80
N PRO A 222 -5.32 31.37 -5.68
CA PRO A 222 -5.45 32.77 -5.31
C PRO A 222 -6.50 32.97 -4.20
N THR A 223 -6.22 33.87 -3.27
CA THR A 223 -7.13 34.22 -2.16
C THR A 223 -8.25 35.17 -2.59
N GLU A 224 -8.08 35.84 -3.72
CA GLU A 224 -9.04 36.81 -4.28
C GLU A 224 -9.39 36.45 -5.72
N THR A 225 -10.68 36.50 -6.06
CA THR A 225 -11.15 36.33 -7.43
C THR A 225 -10.93 37.63 -8.19
N ALA A 226 -9.98 37.64 -9.13
CA ALA A 226 -9.80 38.79 -10.02
C ALA A 226 -11.04 39.00 -10.89
N SER A 227 -11.54 40.24 -10.91
CA SER A 227 -12.59 40.69 -11.82
C SER A 227 -12.01 40.88 -13.22
N ASN A 228 -11.88 39.79 -13.98
CA ASN A 228 -11.44 39.88 -15.37
C ASN A 228 -12.60 40.33 -16.28
N THR A 229 -12.26 41.15 -17.28
CA THR A 229 -13.19 41.54 -18.35
C THR A 229 -13.58 40.29 -19.15
N ASN A 230 -14.88 40.11 -19.39
CA ASN A 230 -15.43 38.93 -20.07
C ASN A 230 -15.16 38.88 -21.60
N GLU A 231 -14.48 39.89 -22.18
CA GLU A 231 -14.23 39.95 -23.61
C GLU A 231 -12.86 39.34 -23.97
N LEU A 232 -12.90 38.27 -24.76
CA LEU A 232 -11.70 37.62 -25.28
C LEU A 232 -11.15 38.39 -26.50
N PRO A 233 -9.83 38.60 -26.59
CA PRO A 233 -9.22 39.18 -27.78
C PRO A 233 -9.43 38.30 -29.02
N THR A 234 -9.49 38.92 -30.19
CA THR A 234 -9.54 38.22 -31.49
C THR A 234 -8.32 38.59 -32.33
N PRO A 235 -7.57 37.61 -32.87
CA PRO A 235 -7.74 36.16 -32.72
C PRO A 235 -7.49 35.65 -31.29
N ILE A 236 -8.18 34.59 -30.91
CA ILE A 236 -8.08 33.94 -29.59
C ILE A 236 -6.88 32.99 -29.63
N LYS A 237 -5.80 33.36 -28.94
CA LYS A 237 -4.61 32.53 -28.79
C LYS A 237 -4.86 31.38 -27.82
N ILE A 238 -4.56 30.16 -28.22
CA ILE A 238 -4.75 28.96 -27.41
C ILE A 238 -3.44 28.22 -27.27
N TRP A 239 -3.09 27.88 -26.03
CA TRP A 239 -2.03 26.93 -25.73
C TRP A 239 -2.64 25.59 -25.27
N THR A 240 -2.20 24.48 -25.85
CA THR A 240 -2.64 23.13 -25.49
C THR A 240 -1.63 22.07 -25.91
N ASP A 241 -1.61 20.95 -25.20
CA ASP A 241 -0.94 19.69 -25.54
C ASP A 241 -1.93 18.60 -26.00
N LEU A 242 -3.22 18.91 -26.07
CA LEU A 242 -4.28 17.97 -26.45
C LEU A 242 -4.36 17.83 -27.98
N LYS A 243 -3.86 16.70 -28.50
CA LYS A 243 -3.87 16.38 -29.94
C LYS A 243 -5.23 16.59 -30.62
N LEU A 244 -6.32 16.17 -29.97
CA LEU A 244 -7.67 16.30 -30.52
C LEU A 244 -8.10 17.76 -30.72
N MET A 245 -7.59 18.70 -29.93
CA MET A 245 -7.94 20.10 -30.10
C MET A 245 -7.28 20.68 -31.36
N PHE A 246 -6.03 20.31 -31.66
CA PHE A 246 -5.38 20.66 -32.93
C PHE A 246 -6.12 20.09 -34.16
N GLU A 247 -6.69 18.89 -34.04
CA GLU A 247 -7.39 18.22 -35.14
C GLU A 247 -8.79 18.80 -35.42
N HIS A 248 -9.47 19.31 -34.40
CA HIS A 248 -10.90 19.63 -34.49
C HIS A 248 -11.25 21.12 -34.27
N LEU A 249 -10.37 21.93 -33.68
CA LEU A 249 -10.60 23.36 -33.51
C LEU A 249 -10.12 24.14 -34.75
N THR A 250 -10.97 24.16 -35.78
CA THR A 250 -10.65 24.72 -37.11
C THR A 250 -11.24 26.09 -37.39
N ASP A 251 -11.99 26.66 -36.44
CA ASP A 251 -12.60 27.99 -36.60
C ASP A 251 -11.50 29.07 -36.64
N PRO A 252 -11.51 29.97 -37.64
CA PRO A 252 -10.43 30.94 -37.87
C PRO A 252 -10.30 32.00 -36.77
N ARG A 253 -11.23 32.07 -35.83
CA ARG A 253 -11.10 32.93 -34.64
C ARG A 253 -10.06 32.42 -33.66
N PHE A 254 -9.64 31.17 -33.77
CA PHE A 254 -8.66 30.55 -32.89
C PHE A 254 -7.29 30.45 -33.57
N GLU A 255 -6.25 30.77 -32.81
CA GLU A 255 -4.86 30.69 -33.24
C GLU A 255 -4.08 29.89 -32.19
N PHE A 256 -3.35 28.86 -32.60
CA PHE A 256 -2.52 28.10 -31.67
C PHE A 256 -1.20 28.84 -31.40
N THR A 257 -0.75 28.82 -30.15
CA THR A 257 0.55 29.35 -29.73
C THR A 257 1.34 28.29 -28.97
N ASP A 258 2.64 28.26 -29.19
CA ASP A 258 3.58 27.40 -28.44
C ASP A 258 4.01 28.05 -27.10
N ASN A 259 3.70 29.35 -26.91
CA ASN A 259 4.02 30.09 -25.69
C ASN A 259 2.79 30.21 -24.77
N GLU A 260 2.77 29.42 -23.69
CA GLU A 260 1.70 29.41 -22.67
C GLU A 260 1.46 30.81 -22.06
N ALA A 261 2.51 31.63 -21.93
CA ALA A 261 2.41 32.96 -21.31
C ALA A 261 1.68 33.99 -22.18
N GLU A 262 1.59 33.77 -23.49
CA GLU A 262 0.91 34.65 -24.46
C GLU A 262 -0.50 34.16 -24.82
N ALA A 263 -0.93 33.03 -24.25
CA ALA A 263 -2.21 32.43 -24.57
C ALA A 263 -3.36 33.17 -23.87
N HIS A 264 -4.49 33.29 -24.57
CA HIS A 264 -5.77 33.72 -24.00
C HIS A 264 -6.50 32.55 -23.34
N VAL A 265 -6.32 31.34 -23.87
CA VAL A 265 -6.87 30.09 -23.33
C VAL A 265 -5.73 29.09 -23.10
N VAL A 266 -5.63 28.57 -21.88
CA VAL A 266 -4.64 27.56 -21.48
C VAL A 266 -5.35 26.23 -21.22
N TRP A 267 -5.10 25.22 -22.06
CA TRP A 267 -5.80 23.93 -22.03
C TRP A 267 -4.85 22.73 -21.95
N PRO A 268 -4.14 22.54 -20.82
CA PRO A 268 -3.28 21.38 -20.59
C PRO A 268 -4.06 20.07 -20.38
N THR A 269 -3.42 18.95 -20.70
CA THR A 269 -3.79 17.60 -20.24
C THR A 269 -3.19 17.28 -18.87
N ARG A 270 -2.09 17.95 -18.49
CA ARG A 270 -1.48 17.88 -17.14
C ARG A 270 -2.33 18.60 -16.09
N HIS A 271 -2.23 18.17 -14.83
CA HIS A 271 -2.81 18.90 -13.69
C HIS A 271 -2.16 20.29 -13.54
N ILE A 272 -2.98 21.34 -13.44
CA ILE A 272 -2.56 22.69 -13.11
C ILE A 272 -2.34 22.77 -11.59
N LYS A 273 -1.09 23.05 -11.17
CA LYS A 273 -0.76 23.24 -9.74
C LYS A 273 -0.65 24.69 -9.35
N ASP A 274 -0.09 25.51 -10.22
CA ASP A 274 0.15 26.92 -9.93
C ASP A 274 -0.95 27.80 -10.54
N TYR A 275 -2.15 27.81 -9.91
CA TYR A 275 -3.23 28.66 -10.40
C TYR A 275 -2.88 30.13 -10.20
N VAL A 276 -2.10 30.48 -9.16
CA VAL A 276 -1.66 31.87 -8.92
C VAL A 276 -0.91 32.44 -10.13
N ALA A 277 -0.01 31.67 -10.75
CA ALA A 277 0.68 32.10 -11.97
C ALA A 277 -0.28 32.38 -13.14
N LEU A 278 -1.30 31.54 -13.34
CA LEU A 278 -2.29 31.73 -14.40
C LEU A 278 -3.20 32.93 -14.13
N TYR A 279 -3.67 33.10 -12.90
CA TYR A 279 -4.50 34.23 -12.50
C TYR A 279 -3.76 35.58 -12.60
N ASN A 280 -2.47 35.60 -12.30
CA ASN A 280 -1.65 36.80 -12.40
C ASN A 280 -1.19 37.11 -13.83
N ASN A 281 -1.40 36.21 -14.78
CA ASN A 281 -1.06 36.46 -16.18
C ASN A 281 -2.21 37.25 -16.85
N PRO A 282 -1.97 38.52 -17.25
CA PRO A 282 -3.03 39.35 -17.83
C PRO A 282 -3.51 38.88 -19.21
N ASN A 283 -2.73 38.02 -19.89
CA ASN A 283 -3.15 37.43 -21.16
C ASN A 283 -4.13 36.28 -20.96
N VAL A 284 -4.03 35.54 -19.85
CA VAL A 284 -4.81 34.32 -19.63
C VAL A 284 -6.20 34.69 -19.13
N HIS A 285 -7.22 34.36 -19.91
CA HIS A 285 -8.61 34.62 -19.58
C HIS A 285 -9.35 33.34 -19.19
N VAL A 286 -8.97 32.20 -19.75
CA VAL A 286 -9.64 30.91 -19.54
C VAL A 286 -8.61 29.80 -19.40
N PHE A 287 -8.85 28.89 -18.46
CA PHE A 287 -8.14 27.61 -18.36
C PHE A 287 -9.13 26.47 -18.02
N ASN A 288 -8.73 25.24 -18.31
CA ASN A 288 -9.65 24.09 -18.42
C ASN A 288 -9.85 23.26 -17.15
N GLN A 289 -9.41 23.75 -15.99
CA GLN A 289 -9.46 23.03 -14.70
C GLN A 289 -9.88 24.00 -13.60
N PHE A 290 -10.55 23.48 -12.56
CA PHE A 290 -10.91 24.29 -11.40
C PHE A 290 -9.92 24.04 -10.25
N PRO A 291 -9.49 25.10 -9.50
CA PRO A 291 -8.72 24.90 -8.28
C PRO A 291 -9.44 23.94 -7.32
N ASN A 292 -8.70 23.01 -6.73
CA ASN A 292 -9.21 21.98 -5.82
C ASN A 292 -10.26 21.00 -6.41
N GLU A 293 -10.34 20.83 -7.74
CA GLU A 293 -11.29 19.86 -8.34
C GLU A 293 -11.09 18.41 -7.87
N LYS A 294 -9.90 18.09 -7.36
CA LYS A 294 -9.55 16.82 -6.70
C LYS A 294 -10.51 16.37 -5.62
N ILE A 295 -11.21 17.29 -4.96
CA ILE A 295 -12.22 16.95 -3.95
C ILE A 295 -13.36 16.09 -4.52
N LEU A 296 -13.57 16.15 -5.84
CA LEU A 296 -14.55 15.34 -6.57
C LEU A 296 -13.89 14.27 -7.45
N THR A 297 -12.65 14.48 -7.90
CA THR A 297 -12.00 13.59 -8.88
C THR A 297 -11.07 12.54 -8.24
N CYS A 298 -10.59 12.75 -7.01
CA CYS A 298 -9.86 11.74 -6.23
C CYS A 298 -10.80 10.91 -5.35
N LYS A 299 -10.59 9.59 -5.30
CA LYS A 299 -11.56 8.65 -4.70
C LYS A 299 -11.73 8.84 -3.19
N ASP A 300 -10.62 9.03 -2.49
CA ASP A 300 -10.58 9.30 -1.05
C ASP A 300 -11.26 10.63 -0.72
N LEU A 301 -10.93 11.69 -1.44
CA LEU A 301 -11.52 13.01 -1.21
C LEU A 301 -13.00 13.08 -1.61
N LEU A 302 -13.41 12.37 -2.67
CA LEU A 302 -14.82 12.23 -3.05
C LEU A 302 -15.60 11.54 -1.95
N TYR A 303 -15.08 10.42 -1.43
CA TYR A 303 -15.68 9.71 -0.30
C TYR A 303 -15.85 10.63 0.91
N GLU A 304 -14.79 11.35 1.30
CA GLU A 304 -14.83 12.30 2.41
C GLU A 304 -15.83 13.44 2.18
N THR A 305 -15.88 13.99 0.96
CA THR A 305 -16.81 15.05 0.58
C THR A 305 -18.25 14.59 0.69
N CYS A 306 -18.58 13.42 0.15
CA CYS A 306 -19.93 12.86 0.22
C CYS A 306 -20.33 12.52 1.67
N ARG A 307 -19.41 11.96 2.46
CA ARG A 307 -19.62 11.65 3.88
C ARG A 307 -19.94 12.91 4.68
N ARG A 308 -19.17 13.99 4.49
CA ARG A 308 -19.41 15.30 5.13
C ARG A 308 -20.75 15.91 4.72
N ALA A 309 -21.09 15.86 3.43
CA ALA A 309 -22.39 16.32 2.93
C ALA A 309 -23.57 15.52 3.52
N ASN A 310 -23.30 14.31 4.01
CA ASN A 310 -24.25 13.42 4.68
C ASN A 310 -24.03 13.36 6.21
N ASN A 311 -23.75 14.50 6.85
CA ASN A 311 -23.56 14.61 8.32
C ASN A 311 -22.49 13.67 8.90
N ASN A 312 -21.39 13.48 8.17
CA ASN A 312 -20.29 12.56 8.52
C ASN A 312 -20.72 11.08 8.61
N GLN A 313 -21.75 10.67 7.87
CA GLN A 313 -22.24 9.29 7.81
C GLN A 313 -22.07 8.71 6.41
N GLN A 314 -21.96 7.38 6.32
CA GLN A 314 -21.93 6.65 5.03
C GLN A 314 -23.08 7.10 4.13
N PRO A 315 -22.79 7.67 2.94
CA PRO A 315 -23.83 8.13 2.02
C PRO A 315 -24.66 6.95 1.49
N PRO A 316 -26.00 7.03 1.48
CA PRO A 316 -26.87 5.90 1.05
C PRO A 316 -26.77 5.58 -0.44
N TYR A 317 -26.25 6.51 -1.24
CA TYR A 317 -26.04 6.37 -2.68
C TYR A 317 -24.62 5.89 -3.04
N MET A 318 -23.76 5.62 -2.06
CA MET A 318 -22.42 5.07 -2.26
C MET A 318 -22.33 3.67 -1.66
N ALA A 319 -21.55 2.79 -2.29
CA ALA A 319 -21.16 1.52 -1.68
C ALA A 319 -20.44 1.79 -0.35
N LEU A 320 -20.58 0.86 0.60
CA LEU A 320 -19.85 0.94 1.87
C LEU A 320 -18.36 1.07 1.59
N THR A 321 -17.78 2.17 2.03
CA THR A 321 -16.41 2.55 1.69
C THR A 321 -15.70 2.98 2.97
N PHE A 322 -14.44 2.59 3.08
CA PHE A 322 -13.54 3.01 4.14
C PHE A 322 -12.26 3.53 3.51
N ASN A 323 -11.72 4.61 4.06
CA ASN A 323 -10.39 5.07 3.72
C ASN A 323 -9.37 4.26 4.54
N MET A 324 -8.56 3.43 3.88
CA MET A 324 -7.59 2.54 4.56
C MET A 324 -6.53 3.29 5.39
N GLU A 325 -6.32 4.58 5.17
CA GLU A 325 -5.39 5.37 5.97
C GLU A 325 -6.04 5.86 7.26
N THR A 326 -7.34 6.18 7.25
CA THR A 326 -8.03 6.79 8.41
C THR A 326 -8.99 5.87 9.13
N GLU A 327 -9.49 4.84 8.45
CA GLU A 327 -10.62 4.03 8.88
C GLU A 327 -10.31 2.52 8.84
N PHE A 328 -9.02 2.14 8.90
CA PHE A 328 -8.63 0.74 8.89
C PHE A 328 -9.21 -0.07 10.07
N PRO A 329 -9.22 0.44 11.33
CA PRO A 329 -9.90 -0.26 12.43
C PRO A 329 -11.40 -0.47 12.18
N GLU A 330 -12.08 0.52 11.60
CA GLU A 330 -13.50 0.46 11.26
C GLU A 330 -13.78 -0.56 10.15
N LEU A 331 -12.91 -0.62 9.13
CA LEU A 331 -12.94 -1.63 8.07
C LEU A 331 -12.80 -3.04 8.67
N MET A 332 -11.79 -3.26 9.53
CA MET A 332 -11.54 -4.57 10.11
C MET A 332 -12.66 -5.03 11.05
N GLN A 333 -13.22 -4.12 11.86
CA GLN A 333 -14.42 -4.44 12.64
C GLN A 333 -15.56 -4.91 11.75
N GLU A 334 -15.84 -4.20 10.65
CA GLU A 334 -16.95 -4.54 9.75
C GLU A 334 -16.69 -5.84 8.97
N TYR A 335 -15.45 -6.08 8.54
CA TYR A 335 -15.04 -7.32 7.90
C TYR A 335 -15.31 -8.53 8.80
N ILE A 336 -14.81 -8.50 10.04
CA ILE A 336 -14.99 -9.58 11.01
C ILE A 336 -16.48 -9.78 11.34
N ARG A 337 -17.21 -8.68 11.54
CA ARG A 337 -18.66 -8.74 11.82
C ARG A 337 -19.43 -9.38 10.67
N ARG A 338 -19.08 -9.09 9.42
CA ARG A 338 -19.71 -9.68 8.23
C ARG A 338 -19.41 -11.17 8.11
N ASP A 339 -18.15 -11.55 8.29
CA ASP A 339 -17.71 -12.94 8.22
C ASP A 339 -18.42 -13.79 9.27
N GLN A 340 -18.41 -13.36 10.53
CA GLN A 340 -19.10 -14.04 11.64
C GLN A 340 -20.62 -14.15 11.44
N ALA A 341 -21.22 -13.20 10.72
CA ALA A 341 -22.64 -13.22 10.39
C ALA A 341 -22.97 -14.01 9.12
N GLY A 342 -21.98 -14.58 8.42
CA GLY A 342 -22.15 -15.27 7.16
C GLY A 342 -22.67 -14.37 6.04
N LEU A 343 -22.33 -13.07 6.09
CA LEU A 343 -22.72 -12.08 5.09
C LEU A 343 -21.71 -12.07 3.93
N ASP A 344 -22.13 -11.52 2.79
CA ASP A 344 -21.23 -11.24 1.68
C ASP A 344 -20.09 -10.30 2.13
N ASN A 345 -18.85 -10.71 1.87
CA ASN A 345 -17.64 -10.08 2.38
C ASN A 345 -16.60 -9.82 1.28
N VAL A 346 -17.07 -9.58 0.06
CA VAL A 346 -16.20 -9.19 -1.07
C VAL A 346 -15.90 -7.69 -1.02
N TRP A 347 -14.62 -7.34 -1.09
CA TRP A 347 -14.14 -5.97 -1.04
C TRP A 347 -13.32 -5.61 -2.27
N ILE A 348 -13.33 -4.31 -2.61
CA ILE A 348 -12.55 -3.77 -3.71
C ILE A 348 -11.63 -2.68 -3.15
N CYS A 349 -10.33 -2.94 -3.16
CA CYS A 349 -9.31 -1.97 -2.82
C CYS A 349 -8.94 -1.14 -4.06
N LYS A 350 -8.92 0.18 -3.93
CA LYS A 350 -8.56 1.10 -5.02
C LYS A 350 -7.56 2.15 -4.56
N PRO A 351 -6.48 2.39 -5.31
CA PRO A 351 -5.62 3.53 -5.09
C PRO A 351 -6.39 4.84 -5.33
N TRP A 352 -6.09 5.84 -4.52
CA TRP A 352 -6.81 7.11 -4.50
C TRP A 352 -6.64 7.91 -5.80
N ASN A 353 -5.42 7.96 -6.36
CA ASN A 353 -5.05 8.79 -7.52
C ASN A 353 -4.81 8.06 -8.85
N LEU A 354 -4.83 6.72 -8.88
CA LEU A 354 -4.61 6.01 -10.15
C LEU A 354 -5.90 5.86 -10.95
N ALA A 355 -5.75 5.90 -12.27
CA ALA A 355 -6.81 5.72 -13.26
C ALA A 355 -6.61 4.40 -14.05
N ARG A 356 -7.57 4.07 -14.92
CA ARG A 356 -7.51 2.89 -15.82
C ARG A 356 -7.41 1.54 -15.09
N SER A 357 -8.02 1.43 -13.91
CA SER A 357 -7.99 0.23 -13.05
C SER A 357 -6.59 -0.18 -12.56
N LEU A 358 -5.57 0.66 -12.77
CA LEU A 358 -4.23 0.41 -12.28
C LEU A 358 -4.24 0.40 -10.76
N GLY A 359 -3.75 -0.70 -10.17
CA GLY A 359 -3.69 -0.91 -8.72
C GLY A 359 -5.01 -1.31 -8.06
N THR A 360 -6.10 -1.53 -8.82
CA THR A 360 -7.34 -2.09 -8.24
C THR A 360 -7.13 -3.57 -7.89
N LEU A 361 -7.49 -3.94 -6.66
CA LEU A 361 -7.53 -5.33 -6.21
C LEU A 361 -8.96 -5.67 -5.77
N GLU A 362 -9.49 -6.78 -6.28
CA GLU A 362 -10.74 -7.37 -5.81
C GLU A 362 -10.38 -8.60 -4.98
N ASN A 363 -10.81 -8.63 -3.72
CA ASN A 363 -10.51 -9.76 -2.85
C ASN A 363 -11.69 -10.06 -1.91
N SER A 364 -11.99 -11.35 -1.75
CA SER A 364 -12.90 -11.85 -0.71
C SER A 364 -12.20 -12.09 0.62
N ASP A 365 -10.86 -12.05 0.63
CA ASP A 365 -10.03 -12.18 1.82
C ASP A 365 -9.24 -10.89 2.04
N LEU A 366 -9.62 -10.10 3.05
CA LEU A 366 -8.87 -8.89 3.43
C LEU A 366 -7.79 -9.18 4.49
N ALA A 367 -7.79 -10.39 5.03
CA ALA A 367 -6.87 -10.86 6.06
C ALA A 367 -5.59 -11.42 5.46
#